data_AF-A0A3D4UIK7-F1
#
_entry.id   AF-A0A3D4UIK7-F1
#
_cell.length_a   1.000
_cell.length_b   1.000
_cell.length_c   1.000
_cell.angle_alpha   90.00
_cell.angle_beta   90.00
_cell.angle_gamma   90.00
#
_symmetry.space_group_name_H-M   'P 1'
#
loop_
_entity.id
_entity.type
_entity.pdbx_description
1 polymer ?
#
loop_
_entity_poly.entity_id
_entity_poly.type
_entity_poly.pdbx_seq_one_letter_code
_entity_poly.pdbx_strand_id
1 'polypeptide(L)'
;MYEPYPTFVDSTQHIDMWMIMLADDKVMISEWVNEPTASWAITSDNAAADFAARGFQVYRVPAVRSGGTHYTFTNAVICNDLVLVPRYTNPTASQFNDDALAVWQAAYPDKTIVQINCQALVTSAGVMHCIVKHVPAPATGEAPGVYMTSQNDAPTIDPGDLIETTWLFDSPEGVTTADLLLSTDGGATFPTVLSSGFDASPGTYYWTAPDVGTSDARLRLVIRDADGNESFDDSDVSFTITGTSCIADLTGDGTLDFFDVSAF
;
A
#
# COMPACT_ATOMS: atom_id res chain seq x y z
N MET A 1 -10.49 -14.31 -9.29
CA MET A 1 -9.34 -14.03 -10.18
C MET A 1 -9.87 -14.14 -11.61
N TYR A 2 -9.59 -13.15 -12.47
CA TYR A 2 -10.11 -13.13 -13.84
C TYR A 2 -9.29 -14.06 -14.74
N GLU A 3 -9.94 -14.75 -15.67
CA GLU A 3 -9.26 -15.56 -16.67
C GLU A 3 -8.49 -14.65 -17.62
N PRO A 4 -7.17 -14.84 -17.85
CA PRO A 4 -6.42 -14.00 -18.78
C PRO A 4 -6.95 -14.12 -20.21
N TYR A 5 -6.62 -13.14 -21.05
CA TYR A 5 -6.88 -13.29 -22.48
C TYR A 5 -6.19 -14.53 -23.05
N PRO A 6 -6.79 -15.20 -24.06
CA PRO A 6 -6.13 -16.30 -24.75
C PRO A 6 -4.78 -15.88 -25.33
N THR A 7 -3.79 -16.78 -25.34
CA THR A 7 -2.41 -16.48 -25.80
C THR A 7 -2.33 -16.02 -27.26
N PHE A 8 -3.32 -16.36 -28.10
CA PHE A 8 -3.40 -15.88 -29.48
C PHE A 8 -3.98 -14.46 -29.62
N VAL A 9 -4.59 -13.94 -28.56
CA VAL A 9 -5.04 -12.55 -28.43
C VAL A 9 -3.90 -11.74 -27.82
N ASP A 10 -3.38 -12.21 -26.69
CA ASP A 10 -2.25 -11.61 -25.98
C ASP A 10 -1.36 -12.71 -25.40
N SER A 11 -0.15 -12.83 -25.96
CA SER A 11 0.78 -13.90 -25.58
C SER A 11 1.38 -13.73 -24.18
N THR A 12 1.32 -12.53 -23.59
CA THR A 12 1.82 -12.30 -22.23
C THR A 12 0.83 -12.77 -21.17
N GLN A 13 -0.46 -12.71 -21.48
CA GLN A 13 -1.55 -12.95 -20.53
C GLN A 13 -1.47 -12.05 -19.28
N HIS A 14 -0.77 -10.92 -19.36
CA HIS A 14 -0.58 -10.04 -18.22
C HIS A 14 -1.78 -9.12 -18.01
N ILE A 15 -2.03 -8.76 -16.75
CA ILE A 15 -3.15 -7.91 -16.35
C ILE A 15 -3.01 -6.46 -16.86
N ASP A 16 -1.78 -5.95 -16.93
CA ASP A 16 -1.46 -4.59 -17.38
C ASP A 16 -1.73 -4.37 -18.88
N MET A 17 -1.94 -5.45 -19.62
CA MET A 17 -2.35 -5.39 -21.03
C MET A 17 -3.83 -5.03 -21.19
N TRP A 18 -4.66 -5.13 -20.15
CA TRP A 18 -6.10 -4.86 -20.25
C TRP A 18 -6.73 -4.14 -19.05
N MET A 19 -5.98 -3.94 -17.97
CA MET A 19 -6.46 -3.26 -16.77
C MET A 19 -5.32 -2.54 -16.04
N ILE A 20 -5.61 -1.37 -15.49
CA ILE A 20 -4.70 -0.63 -14.60
C ILE A 20 -5.52 0.10 -13.52
N MET A 21 -5.07 -0.02 -12.26
CA MET A 21 -5.66 0.72 -11.13
C MET A 21 -5.23 2.19 -11.20
N LEU A 22 -6.16 3.10 -10.94
CA LEU A 22 -5.92 4.55 -11.02
C LEU A 22 -5.91 5.21 -9.64
N ALA A 23 -6.80 4.78 -8.76
CA ALA A 23 -6.90 5.24 -7.38
C ALA A 23 -7.60 4.16 -6.54
N ASP A 24 -7.78 4.41 -5.25
CA ASP A 24 -8.48 3.52 -4.31
C ASP A 24 -9.92 3.18 -4.78
N ASP A 25 -10.53 4.05 -5.58
CA ASP A 25 -11.91 3.94 -6.09
C ASP A 25 -12.02 4.08 -7.62
N LYS A 26 -10.90 4.06 -8.37
CA LYS A 26 -10.88 4.24 -9.83
C LYS A 26 -10.06 3.16 -10.53
N VAL A 27 -10.59 2.66 -11.65
CA VAL A 27 -9.91 1.65 -12.48
C VAL A 27 -10.09 1.96 -13.96
N MET A 28 -9.06 1.72 -14.76
CA MET A 28 -9.16 1.71 -16.22
C MET A 28 -9.13 0.27 -16.72
N ILE A 29 -10.11 -0.10 -17.54
CA ILE A 29 -10.22 -1.44 -18.10
C ILE A 29 -10.49 -1.31 -19.59
N SER A 30 -9.80 -2.10 -20.40
CA SER A 30 -9.94 -2.04 -21.85
C SER A 30 -11.29 -2.54 -22.35
N GLU A 31 -11.72 -2.08 -23.51
CA GLU A 31 -12.94 -2.48 -24.19
C GLU A 31 -12.64 -2.84 -25.66
N TRP A 32 -13.03 -4.04 -26.10
CA TRP A 32 -12.78 -4.51 -27.47
C TRP A 32 -13.73 -3.85 -28.48
N VAL A 33 -13.39 -2.64 -28.93
CA VAL A 33 -14.26 -1.79 -29.75
C VAL A 33 -14.56 -2.35 -31.15
N ASN A 34 -13.62 -3.09 -31.75
CA ASN A 34 -13.80 -3.71 -33.07
C ASN A 34 -14.39 -5.12 -33.00
N GLU A 35 -14.34 -5.76 -31.83
CA GLU A 35 -14.74 -7.15 -31.63
C GLU A 35 -15.49 -7.32 -30.29
N PRO A 36 -16.56 -6.53 -30.05
CA PRO A 36 -17.19 -6.43 -28.71
C PRO A 36 -17.86 -7.71 -28.25
N THR A 37 -18.17 -8.63 -29.17
CA THR A 37 -18.81 -9.92 -28.85
C THR A 37 -17.83 -11.09 -28.89
N ALA A 38 -16.53 -10.83 -29.04
CA ALA A 38 -15.55 -11.91 -29.05
C ALA A 38 -15.48 -12.59 -27.68
N SER A 39 -15.21 -13.89 -27.69
CA SER A 39 -15.20 -14.68 -26.45
C SER A 39 -14.16 -14.21 -25.44
N TRP A 40 -13.09 -13.53 -25.87
CA TRP A 40 -12.08 -12.97 -24.98
C TRP A 40 -12.47 -11.62 -24.37
N ALA A 41 -13.44 -10.89 -24.94
CA ALA A 41 -13.91 -9.63 -24.37
C ALA A 41 -14.54 -9.82 -22.98
N ILE A 42 -15.06 -11.02 -22.71
CA ILE A 42 -15.67 -11.41 -21.43
C ILE A 42 -14.76 -11.16 -20.22
N THR A 43 -13.43 -11.29 -20.37
CA THR A 43 -12.48 -11.03 -19.28
C THR A 43 -12.55 -9.59 -18.82
N SER A 44 -12.38 -8.64 -19.74
CA SER A 44 -12.41 -7.21 -19.43
C SER A 44 -13.82 -6.71 -19.11
N ASP A 45 -14.86 -7.32 -19.66
CA ASP A 45 -16.25 -6.91 -19.43
C ASP A 45 -16.75 -7.35 -18.06
N ASN A 46 -16.45 -8.60 -17.67
CA ASN A 46 -16.75 -9.08 -16.32
C ASN A 46 -15.96 -8.31 -15.27
N ALA A 47 -14.68 -7.97 -15.55
CA ALA A 47 -13.90 -7.13 -14.65
C ALA A 47 -14.52 -5.74 -14.48
N ALA A 48 -14.94 -5.10 -15.57
CA ALA A 48 -15.68 -3.83 -15.50
C ALA A 48 -16.93 -3.93 -14.63
N ALA A 49 -17.77 -4.95 -14.86
CA ALA A 49 -18.99 -5.13 -14.10
C ALA A 49 -18.73 -5.38 -12.61
N ASP A 50 -17.73 -6.20 -12.29
CA ASP A 50 -17.36 -6.53 -10.91
C ASP A 50 -16.79 -5.32 -10.16
N PHE A 51 -15.87 -4.55 -10.77
CA PHE A 51 -15.36 -3.32 -10.17
C PHE A 51 -16.47 -2.28 -9.96
N ALA A 52 -17.36 -2.10 -10.93
CA ALA A 52 -18.52 -1.22 -10.78
C ALA A 52 -19.45 -1.67 -9.64
N ALA A 53 -19.71 -2.99 -9.52
CA ALA A 53 -20.52 -3.54 -8.43
C ALA A 53 -19.88 -3.34 -7.05
N ARG A 54 -18.55 -3.21 -6.98
CA ARG A 54 -17.79 -2.87 -5.78
C ARG A 54 -17.70 -1.36 -5.50
N GLY A 55 -18.34 -0.53 -6.32
CA GLY A 55 -18.39 0.92 -6.15
C GLY A 55 -17.26 1.70 -6.81
N PHE A 56 -16.41 1.06 -7.63
CA PHE A 56 -15.36 1.76 -8.36
C PHE A 56 -15.95 2.57 -9.51
N GLN A 57 -15.35 3.73 -9.78
CA GLN A 57 -15.51 4.42 -11.04
C GLN A 57 -14.68 3.72 -12.11
N VAL A 58 -15.38 3.08 -13.05
CA VAL A 58 -14.77 2.31 -14.15
C VAL A 58 -14.65 3.17 -15.39
N TYR A 59 -13.42 3.36 -15.87
CA TYR A 59 -13.12 3.99 -17.15
C TYR A 59 -12.85 2.92 -18.21
N ARG A 60 -13.42 3.10 -19.40
CA ARG A 60 -13.32 2.15 -20.52
C ARG A 60 -12.48 2.74 -21.63
N VAL A 61 -11.34 2.10 -21.93
CA VAL A 61 -10.41 2.56 -22.98
C VAL A 61 -10.39 1.55 -24.14
N PRO A 62 -10.27 1.96 -25.41
CA PRO A 62 -10.26 1.00 -26.50
C PRO A 62 -9.17 -0.07 -26.39
N ALA A 63 -9.47 -1.27 -26.86
CA ALA A 63 -8.52 -2.32 -27.23
C ALA A 63 -8.86 -2.83 -28.62
N VAL A 64 -7.83 -3.04 -29.44
CA VAL A 64 -7.98 -3.60 -30.78
C VAL A 64 -6.86 -4.57 -31.07
N ARG A 65 -7.06 -5.43 -32.06
CA ARG A 65 -6.00 -6.29 -32.59
C ARG A 65 -5.90 -6.17 -34.10
N SER A 66 -4.69 -6.37 -34.60
CA SER A 66 -4.42 -6.42 -36.04
C SER A 66 -3.19 -7.28 -36.29
N GLY A 67 -3.29 -8.23 -37.22
CA GLY A 67 -2.15 -9.07 -37.61
C GLY A 67 -1.56 -9.91 -36.46
N GLY A 68 -2.38 -10.32 -35.49
CA GLY A 68 -1.93 -11.05 -34.30
C GLY A 68 -1.36 -10.20 -33.18
N THR A 69 -1.29 -8.87 -33.35
CA THR A 69 -0.85 -7.93 -32.30
C THR A 69 -2.05 -7.35 -31.57
N HIS A 70 -2.04 -7.40 -30.23
CA HIS A 70 -2.95 -6.67 -29.36
C HIS A 70 -2.43 -5.25 -29.11
N TYR A 71 -3.20 -4.26 -29.52
CA TYR A 71 -2.94 -2.83 -29.28
C TYR A 71 -3.72 -2.39 -28.06
N THR A 72 -3.03 -2.33 -26.93
CA THR A 72 -3.57 -1.93 -25.62
C THR A 72 -3.35 -0.44 -25.36
N PHE A 73 -4.31 0.22 -24.74
CA PHE A 73 -4.16 1.59 -24.23
C PHE A 73 -4.12 1.66 -22.70
N THR A 74 -4.20 0.51 -22.00
CA THR A 74 -4.06 0.42 -20.54
C THR A 74 -2.61 0.28 -20.09
N ASN A 75 -1.71 -0.17 -20.99
CA ASN A 75 -0.28 -0.36 -20.71
C ASN A 75 0.49 0.98 -20.68
N ALA A 76 0.00 1.89 -19.85
CA ALA A 76 0.45 3.25 -19.62
C ALA A 76 1.36 3.34 -18.38
N VAL A 77 2.05 4.46 -18.24
CA VAL A 77 2.91 4.73 -17.07
C VAL A 77 2.34 5.92 -16.31
N ILE A 78 2.05 5.74 -15.02
CA ILE A 78 1.56 6.81 -14.13
C ILE A 78 2.69 7.12 -13.16
N CYS A 79 3.34 8.27 -13.34
CA CYS A 79 4.46 8.70 -12.52
C CYS A 79 4.19 10.10 -11.97
N ASN A 80 3.81 10.18 -10.70
CA ASN A 80 3.42 11.43 -10.03
C ASN A 80 2.35 12.19 -10.85
N ASP A 81 2.62 13.43 -11.26
CA ASP A 81 1.69 14.27 -12.04
C ASP A 81 1.73 14.02 -13.55
N LEU A 82 2.51 13.05 -14.02
CA LEU A 82 2.66 12.69 -15.43
C LEU A 82 2.08 11.31 -15.73
N VAL A 83 1.27 11.23 -16.79
CA VAL A 83 0.76 9.97 -17.35
C VAL A 83 1.22 9.83 -18.78
N LEU A 84 1.96 8.76 -19.07
CA LEU A 84 2.40 8.40 -20.43
C LEU A 84 1.44 7.37 -21.00
N VAL A 85 0.70 7.75 -22.04
CA VAL A 85 -0.33 6.91 -22.67
C VAL A 85 0.18 6.39 -24.01
N PRO A 86 0.00 5.10 -24.35
CA PRO A 86 0.37 4.60 -25.66
C PRO A 86 -0.37 5.30 -26.80
N ARG A 87 0.31 5.54 -27.91
CA ARG A 87 -0.33 5.81 -29.22
C ARG A 87 0.33 4.98 -30.31
N TYR A 88 -0.40 4.75 -31.38
CA TYR A 88 0.01 3.85 -32.46
C TYR A 88 -0.09 4.51 -33.83
N THR A 89 0.66 3.96 -34.80
CA THR A 89 0.58 4.36 -36.21
C THR A 89 -0.07 3.29 -37.09
N ASN A 90 -0.33 2.09 -36.55
CA ASN A 90 -1.09 1.05 -37.23
C ASN A 90 -2.50 1.57 -37.56
N PRO A 91 -3.00 1.46 -38.81
CA PRO A 91 -4.30 2.02 -39.19
C PRO A 91 -5.48 1.55 -38.34
N THR A 92 -5.49 0.28 -37.91
CA THR A 92 -6.56 -0.29 -37.08
C THR A 92 -6.60 0.32 -35.68
N ALA A 93 -5.43 0.65 -35.12
CA ALA A 93 -5.29 1.18 -33.76
C ALA A 93 -5.22 2.71 -33.69
N SER A 94 -4.59 3.34 -34.68
CA SER A 94 -4.33 4.79 -34.68
C SER A 94 -5.60 5.64 -34.68
N GLN A 95 -6.71 5.13 -35.23
CA GLN A 95 -8.01 5.79 -35.17
C GLN A 95 -8.56 5.94 -33.73
N PHE A 96 -8.08 5.13 -32.79
CA PHE A 96 -8.50 5.15 -31.38
C PHE A 96 -7.53 5.90 -30.46
N ASN A 97 -6.47 6.51 -31.01
CA ASN A 97 -5.53 7.27 -30.19
C ASN A 97 -6.21 8.45 -29.46
N ASP A 98 -7.08 9.19 -30.15
CA ASP A 98 -7.75 10.36 -29.58
C ASP A 98 -8.83 9.95 -28.57
N ASP A 99 -9.57 8.86 -28.85
CA ASP A 99 -10.54 8.27 -27.92
C ASP A 99 -9.85 7.82 -26.63
N ALA A 100 -8.73 7.12 -26.75
CA ALA A 100 -7.96 6.69 -25.59
C ALA A 100 -7.43 7.88 -24.78
N LEU A 101 -6.91 8.91 -25.46
CA LEU A 101 -6.46 10.15 -24.81
C LEU A 101 -7.59 10.81 -24.02
N ALA A 102 -8.79 10.91 -24.61
CA ALA A 102 -9.95 11.52 -23.96
C ALA A 102 -10.38 10.75 -22.71
N VAL A 103 -10.37 9.41 -22.73
CA VAL A 103 -10.67 8.57 -21.56
C VAL A 103 -9.64 8.79 -20.46
N TRP A 104 -8.35 8.83 -20.80
CA TRP A 104 -7.28 9.11 -19.84
C TRP A 104 -7.40 10.51 -19.22
N GLN A 105 -7.72 11.52 -20.02
CA GLN A 105 -7.96 12.90 -19.56
C GLN A 105 -9.19 13.01 -18.65
N ALA A 106 -10.25 12.27 -18.95
CA ALA A 106 -11.42 12.19 -18.08
C ALA A 106 -11.08 11.51 -16.75
N ALA A 107 -10.21 10.50 -16.76
CA ALA A 107 -9.81 9.77 -15.56
C ALA A 107 -8.87 10.57 -14.64
N TYR A 108 -8.01 11.39 -15.24
CA TYR A 108 -7.08 12.26 -14.53
C TYR A 108 -7.16 13.71 -15.04
N PRO A 109 -8.18 14.48 -14.62
CA PRO A 109 -8.35 15.87 -15.07
C PRO A 109 -7.20 16.79 -14.63
N ASP A 110 -6.51 16.44 -13.54
CA ASP A 110 -5.47 17.27 -12.92
C ASP A 110 -4.04 16.82 -13.24
N LYS A 111 -3.84 15.74 -14.02
CA LYS A 111 -2.51 15.26 -14.40
C LYS A 111 -2.14 15.71 -15.81
N THR A 112 -0.83 15.81 -16.06
CA THR A 112 -0.30 16.00 -17.41
C THR A 112 -0.32 14.67 -18.16
N ILE A 113 -1.05 14.59 -19.27
CA ILE A 113 -1.16 13.36 -20.07
C ILE A 113 -0.44 13.53 -21.40
N VAL A 114 0.51 12.64 -21.68
CA VAL A 114 1.37 12.68 -22.88
C VAL A 114 1.27 11.37 -23.63
N GLN A 115 0.93 11.45 -24.92
CA GLN A 115 0.95 10.27 -25.78
C GLN A 115 2.34 9.97 -26.32
N ILE A 116 2.76 8.71 -26.17
CA ILE A 116 4.06 8.22 -26.63
C ILE A 116 3.84 7.23 -27.77
N ASN A 117 4.55 7.39 -28.88
CA ASN A 117 4.46 6.44 -29.99
C ASN A 117 5.09 5.11 -29.59
N CYS A 118 4.25 4.08 -29.43
CA CYS A 118 4.66 2.76 -28.99
C CYS A 118 4.52 1.70 -30.09
N GLN A 119 4.39 2.10 -31.36
CA GLN A 119 4.23 1.18 -32.48
C GLN A 119 5.34 0.12 -32.55
N ALA A 120 6.58 0.49 -32.24
CA ALA A 120 7.71 -0.44 -32.27
C ALA A 120 7.75 -1.38 -31.04
N LEU A 121 7.13 -0.99 -29.92
CA LEU A 121 7.10 -1.79 -28.69
C LEU A 121 6.03 -2.89 -28.79
N VAL A 122 4.82 -2.51 -29.22
CA VAL A 122 3.64 -3.37 -29.21
C VAL A 122 3.80 -4.64 -30.06
N THR A 123 4.69 -4.63 -31.07
CA THR A 123 5.02 -5.82 -31.87
C THR A 123 5.71 -6.94 -31.09
N SER A 124 6.23 -6.63 -29.89
CA SER A 124 6.84 -7.59 -28.96
C SER A 124 5.87 -7.99 -27.83
N ALA A 125 4.56 -7.82 -28.04
CA ALA A 125 3.49 -8.15 -27.10
C ALA A 125 3.51 -7.37 -25.76
N GLY A 126 4.16 -6.20 -25.72
CA GLY A 126 4.17 -5.31 -24.56
C GLY A 126 4.34 -3.85 -24.96
N VAL A 127 4.10 -2.93 -24.02
CA VAL A 127 4.20 -1.48 -24.30
C VAL A 127 5.07 -0.79 -23.24
N MET A 128 4.66 0.36 -22.70
CA MET A 128 5.52 1.14 -21.80
C MET A 128 5.56 0.54 -20.39
N HIS A 129 4.42 0.14 -19.85
CA HIS A 129 4.36 -0.41 -18.49
C HIS A 129 5.21 -1.68 -18.36
N CYS A 130 5.29 -2.50 -19.42
CA CYS A 130 6.08 -3.72 -19.44
C CYS A 130 7.60 -3.50 -19.35
N ILE A 131 8.10 -2.29 -19.64
CA ILE A 131 9.55 -1.99 -19.72
C ILE A 131 10.00 -0.96 -18.68
N VAL A 132 9.13 -0.62 -17.73
CA VAL A 132 9.45 0.28 -16.62
C VAL A 132 9.13 -0.38 -15.28
N LYS A 133 9.74 0.14 -14.22
CA LYS A 133 9.39 -0.20 -12.85
C LYS A 133 9.36 1.07 -12.02
N HIS A 134 8.23 1.34 -11.38
CA HIS A 134 8.12 2.46 -10.44
C HIS A 134 8.96 2.16 -9.20
N VAL A 135 9.65 3.19 -8.72
CA VAL A 135 10.28 3.23 -7.40
C VAL A 135 9.51 4.28 -6.62
N PRO A 136 8.69 3.90 -5.63
CA PRO A 136 8.01 4.86 -4.77
C PRO A 136 9.03 5.75 -4.05
N ALA A 137 8.68 7.02 -3.85
CA ALA A 137 9.41 7.84 -2.90
C ALA A 137 9.11 7.37 -1.47
N PRO A 138 10.06 7.46 -0.52
CA PRO A 138 9.79 7.18 0.88
C PRO A 138 8.64 8.07 1.39
N ALA A 139 7.65 7.49 2.06
CA ALA A 139 6.49 8.23 2.57
C ALA A 139 6.85 9.29 3.62
N THR A 140 7.99 9.12 4.28
CA THR A 140 8.51 9.90 5.40
C THR A 140 9.62 10.88 4.98
N GLY A 141 9.87 11.06 3.68
CA GLY A 141 10.98 11.89 3.19
C GLY A 141 12.34 11.25 3.51
N GLU A 142 13.21 11.99 4.20
CA GLU A 142 14.51 11.46 4.64
C GLU A 142 14.40 10.63 5.93
N ALA A 143 13.31 10.78 6.69
CA ALA A 143 13.10 9.96 7.88
C ALA A 143 12.83 8.50 7.45
N PRO A 144 13.28 7.51 8.23
CA PRO A 144 13.04 6.11 7.89
C PRO A 144 11.54 5.79 7.97
N GLY A 145 10.98 5.02 7.06
CA GLY A 145 9.66 4.41 7.20
C GLY A 145 9.72 3.26 8.19
N VAL A 146 8.65 3.03 8.96
CA VAL A 146 8.54 1.93 9.92
C VAL A 146 7.14 1.34 9.87
N TYR A 147 7.06 0.01 9.99
CA TYR A 147 5.83 -0.73 10.11
C TYR A 147 6.01 -1.89 11.09
N MET A 148 5.35 -1.81 12.25
CA MET A 148 5.34 -2.84 13.28
C MET A 148 4.47 -4.01 12.82
N THR A 149 5.07 -5.19 12.71
CA THR A 149 4.40 -6.39 12.15
C THR A 149 3.86 -7.35 13.20
N SER A 150 4.11 -7.09 14.48
CA SER A 150 3.72 -7.94 15.60
C SER A 150 2.87 -7.20 16.62
N GLN A 151 2.20 -7.94 17.51
CA GLN A 151 1.25 -7.41 18.50
C GLN A 151 0.03 -6.70 17.87
N ASN A 152 -0.28 -7.03 16.61
CA ASN A 152 -1.44 -6.54 15.87
C ASN A 152 -2.63 -7.54 15.91
N ASP A 153 -2.51 -8.63 16.68
CA ASP A 153 -3.50 -9.71 16.81
C ASP A 153 -4.21 -9.72 18.18
N ALA A 154 -4.14 -8.60 18.92
CA ALA A 154 -4.73 -8.40 20.24
C ALA A 154 -4.36 -9.52 21.26
N PRO A 155 -3.05 -9.79 21.48
CA PRO A 155 -2.64 -10.85 22.40
C PRO A 155 -3.04 -10.57 23.86
N THR A 156 -3.03 -11.63 24.66
CA THR A 156 -2.99 -11.52 26.12
C THR A 156 -1.58 -11.86 26.56
N ILE A 157 -0.94 -10.94 27.28
CA ILE A 157 0.45 -11.05 27.73
C ILE A 157 0.45 -11.05 29.26
N ASP A 158 1.23 -11.95 29.85
CA ASP A 158 1.41 -12.01 31.30
C ASP A 158 2.67 -11.23 31.71
N PRO A 159 2.69 -10.59 32.90
CA PRO A 159 3.89 -9.95 33.42
C PRO A 159 5.10 -10.88 33.46
N GLY A 160 6.26 -10.37 33.04
CA GLY A 160 7.51 -11.13 32.99
C GLY A 160 7.69 -11.99 31.72
N ASP A 161 6.68 -12.10 30.87
CA ASP A 161 6.83 -12.74 29.56
C ASP A 161 7.92 -12.06 28.74
N LEU A 162 8.74 -12.87 28.05
CA LEU A 162 9.70 -12.38 27.08
C LEU A 162 9.05 -12.37 25.70
N ILE A 163 8.74 -11.18 25.20
CA ILE A 163 7.98 -10.96 23.97
C ILE A 163 8.92 -10.49 22.87
N GLU A 164 8.78 -11.07 21.69
CA GLU A 164 9.42 -10.57 20.47
C GLU A 164 8.51 -9.55 19.78
N THR A 165 9.05 -8.37 19.49
CA THR A 165 8.44 -7.38 18.60
C THR A 165 9.23 -7.31 17.31
N THR A 166 8.55 -7.40 16.17
CA THR A 166 9.13 -7.37 14.82
C THR A 166 8.59 -6.19 14.02
N TRP A 167 9.40 -5.67 13.10
CA TRP A 167 9.02 -4.58 12.22
C TRP A 167 9.76 -4.63 10.88
N LEU A 168 9.20 -3.94 9.90
CA LEU A 168 9.84 -3.58 8.64
C LEU A 168 10.20 -2.10 8.67
N PHE A 169 11.27 -1.73 7.98
CA PHE A 169 11.63 -0.33 7.78
C PHE A 169 12.08 -0.08 6.34
N ASP A 170 11.89 1.15 5.88
CA ASP A 170 12.36 1.64 4.59
C ASP A 170 13.20 2.90 4.82
N SER A 171 14.51 2.80 4.63
CA SER A 171 15.41 3.93 4.84
C SER A 171 16.54 3.88 3.81
N PRO A 172 16.78 4.97 3.05
CA PRO A 172 17.86 5.01 2.06
C PRO A 172 19.24 4.82 2.71
N GLU A 173 19.42 5.32 3.94
CA GLU A 173 20.69 5.24 4.68
C GLU A 173 20.70 4.14 5.76
N GLY A 174 19.58 3.45 5.93
CA GLY A 174 19.36 2.48 7.01
C GLY A 174 18.90 3.12 8.32
N VAL A 175 18.86 2.32 9.37
CA VAL A 175 18.42 2.72 10.72
C VAL A 175 19.52 2.39 11.72
N THR A 176 19.62 3.18 12.80
CA THR A 176 20.64 3.03 13.84
C THR A 176 20.04 2.54 15.15
N THR A 177 19.07 3.28 15.68
CA THR A 177 18.52 3.04 17.02
C THR A 177 17.02 3.04 17.04
N ALA A 178 16.44 2.35 18.02
CA ALA A 178 15.02 2.37 18.28
C ALA A 178 14.70 2.46 19.77
N ASP A 179 13.52 3.00 20.07
CA ASP A 179 12.86 2.97 21.38
C ASP A 179 11.54 2.22 21.27
N LEU A 180 11.22 1.44 22.29
CA LEU A 180 9.94 0.76 22.41
C LEU A 180 9.19 1.31 23.62
N LEU A 181 8.02 1.87 23.39
CA LEU A 181 7.18 2.48 24.41
C LEU A 181 5.84 1.73 24.53
N LEU A 182 5.26 1.78 25.73
CA LEU A 182 3.99 1.19 26.08
C LEU A 182 2.98 2.28 26.45
N SER A 183 1.82 2.19 25.82
CA SER A 183 0.58 2.86 26.19
C SER A 183 -0.27 1.91 27.04
N THR A 184 -1.06 2.48 27.95
CA THR A 184 -2.08 1.74 28.71
C THR A 184 -3.49 2.34 28.55
N ASP A 185 -3.64 3.34 27.67
CA ASP A 185 -4.84 4.15 27.46
C ASP A 185 -5.36 4.10 26.02
N GLY A 186 -5.10 2.99 25.31
CA GLY A 186 -5.56 2.79 23.94
C GLY A 186 -4.72 3.51 22.88
N GLY A 187 -3.55 4.02 23.23
CA GLY A 187 -2.62 4.72 22.34
C GLY A 187 -2.75 6.24 22.41
N ALA A 188 -3.46 6.77 23.40
CA ALA A 188 -3.56 8.21 23.59
C ALA A 188 -2.25 8.79 24.14
N THR A 189 -1.54 8.06 25.01
CA THR A 189 -0.22 8.43 25.53
C THR A 189 0.71 7.21 25.66
N PHE A 190 2.03 7.45 25.57
CA PHE A 190 3.06 6.40 25.69
C PHE A 190 4.10 6.75 26.77
N PRO A 191 3.71 6.83 28.05
CA PRO A 191 4.59 7.28 29.13
C PRO A 191 5.62 6.23 29.56
N THR A 192 5.38 4.95 29.28
CA THR A 192 6.22 3.85 29.75
C THR A 192 7.25 3.49 28.69
N VAL A 193 8.54 3.66 28.99
CA VAL A 193 9.64 3.22 28.10
C VAL A 193 10.01 1.77 28.47
N LEU A 194 9.76 0.83 27.55
CA LEU A 194 10.14 -0.57 27.74
C LEU A 194 11.62 -0.79 27.45
N SER A 195 12.14 -0.12 26.41
CA SER A 195 13.56 -0.09 26.07
C SER A 195 13.87 1.14 25.23
N SER A 196 15.12 1.60 25.27
CA SER A 196 15.56 2.77 24.51
C SER A 196 16.98 2.59 23.96
N GLY A 197 17.20 3.11 22.75
CA GLY A 197 18.49 3.14 22.09
C GLY A 197 19.04 1.78 21.65
N PHE A 198 18.19 0.77 21.44
CA PHE A 198 18.64 -0.54 20.96
C PHE A 198 18.85 -0.54 19.44
N ASP A 199 19.66 -1.50 18.94
CA ASP A 199 19.95 -1.64 17.51
C ASP A 199 18.68 -1.95 16.72
N ALA A 200 18.30 -1.04 15.82
CA ALA A 200 17.08 -1.15 15.02
C ALA A 200 17.27 -2.01 13.76
N SER A 201 18.51 -2.25 13.33
CA SER A 201 18.83 -2.88 12.05
C SER A 201 18.35 -4.33 11.89
N PRO A 202 18.21 -5.16 12.95
CA PRO A 202 17.70 -6.52 12.81
C PRO A 202 16.21 -6.63 12.47
N GLY A 203 15.42 -5.56 12.64
CA GLY A 203 13.96 -5.62 12.47
C GLY A 203 13.23 -6.42 13.55
N THR A 204 13.90 -6.68 14.68
CA THR A 204 13.32 -7.42 15.82
C THR A 204 13.97 -7.01 17.14
N TYR A 205 13.20 -7.05 18.23
CA TYR A 205 13.67 -6.82 19.59
C TYR A 205 12.86 -7.64 20.60
N TYR A 206 13.56 -8.19 21.60
CA TYR A 206 12.92 -8.88 22.72
C TYR A 206 12.80 -7.94 23.92
N TRP A 207 11.61 -7.84 24.50
CA TRP A 207 11.34 -7.07 25.71
C TRP A 207 10.60 -7.91 26.75
N THR A 208 10.74 -7.53 28.01
CA THR A 208 10.04 -8.20 29.12
C THR A 208 8.79 -7.42 29.48
N ALA A 209 7.65 -8.10 29.53
CA ALA A 209 6.38 -7.49 29.87
C ALA A 209 6.41 -6.92 31.30
N PRO A 210 6.08 -5.64 31.50
CA PRO A 210 6.00 -5.07 32.84
C PRO A 210 4.78 -5.61 33.58
N ASP A 211 4.81 -5.58 34.91
CA ASP A 211 3.64 -5.90 35.73
C ASP A 211 2.67 -4.70 35.75
N VAL A 212 1.92 -4.52 34.67
CA VAL A 212 0.92 -3.46 34.50
C VAL A 212 -0.39 -4.05 34.01
N GLY A 213 -1.50 -3.74 34.67
CA GLY A 213 -2.84 -4.20 34.29
C GLY A 213 -3.54 -3.25 33.33
N THR A 214 -3.84 -3.69 32.11
CA THR A 214 -4.69 -2.94 31.16
C THR A 214 -5.25 -3.86 30.08
N SER A 215 -6.46 -3.57 29.59
CA SER A 215 -7.05 -4.15 28.37
C SER A 215 -6.79 -3.32 27.11
N ASP A 216 -6.20 -2.14 27.26
CA ASP A 216 -6.02 -1.14 26.23
C ASP A 216 -4.53 -0.83 25.98
N ALA A 217 -3.68 -1.84 26.09
CA ALA A 217 -2.26 -1.68 25.81
C ALA A 217 -2.02 -1.44 24.32
N ARG A 218 -1.11 -0.51 24.00
CA ARG A 218 -0.56 -0.31 22.64
C ARG A 218 0.94 -0.17 22.73
N LEU A 219 1.67 -0.64 21.72
CA LEU A 219 3.10 -0.38 21.60
C LEU A 219 3.33 0.77 20.63
N ARG A 220 4.39 1.54 20.88
CA ARG A 220 4.97 2.49 19.92
C ARG A 220 6.43 2.14 19.72
N LEU A 221 6.83 1.92 18.48
CA LEU A 221 8.22 1.77 18.09
C LEU A 221 8.68 3.06 17.43
N VAL A 222 9.66 3.73 18.01
CA VAL A 222 10.31 4.91 17.42
C VAL A 222 11.65 4.46 16.85
N ILE A 223 11.90 4.69 15.55
CA ILE A 223 13.17 4.36 14.91
C ILE A 223 13.90 5.63 14.47
N ARG A 224 15.23 5.58 14.42
CA ARG A 224 16.09 6.70 14.02
C ARG A 224 17.17 6.25 13.05
N ASP A 225 17.57 7.13 12.14
CA ASP A 225 18.72 6.93 11.25
C ASP A 225 20.02 7.53 11.84
N ALA A 226 21.08 7.62 11.03
CA ALA A 226 22.38 8.17 11.46
C ALA A 226 22.41 9.70 11.49
N ASP A 227 21.53 10.35 10.73
CA ASP A 227 21.39 11.82 10.66
C ASP A 227 20.46 12.36 11.74
N GLY A 228 19.79 11.48 12.49
CA GLY A 228 18.89 11.80 13.58
C GLY A 228 17.46 12.05 13.12
N ASN A 229 17.10 11.70 11.89
CA ASN A 229 15.70 11.70 11.48
C ASN A 229 14.99 10.55 12.19
N GLU A 230 13.75 10.79 12.62
CA GLU A 230 12.97 9.81 13.38
C GLU A 230 11.56 9.65 12.82
N SER A 231 11.03 8.45 12.99
CA SER A 231 9.64 8.11 12.72
C SER A 231 9.16 7.10 13.75
N PHE A 232 7.85 6.85 13.79
CA PHE A 232 7.29 5.83 14.66
C PHE A 232 6.14 5.09 14.00
N ASP A 233 5.88 3.89 14.49
CA ASP A 233 4.65 3.16 14.24
C ASP A 233 4.07 2.62 15.55
N ASP A 234 2.74 2.52 15.61
CA ASP A 234 2.01 1.99 16.74
C ASP A 234 1.43 0.63 16.36
N SER A 235 1.33 -0.31 17.31
CA SER A 235 0.61 -1.59 17.06
C SER A 235 -0.80 -1.30 16.56
N ASP A 236 -1.39 -2.08 15.64
CA ASP A 236 -2.66 -1.72 14.97
C ASP A 236 -3.88 -1.79 15.90
N VAL A 237 -3.83 -2.67 16.90
CA VAL A 237 -4.93 -2.97 17.81
C VAL A 237 -4.46 -2.95 19.26
N SER A 238 -5.41 -2.70 20.16
CA SER A 238 -5.18 -2.83 21.59
C SER A 238 -5.02 -4.30 21.99
N PHE A 239 -4.17 -4.55 22.96
CA PHE A 239 -3.93 -5.87 23.56
C PHE A 239 -4.01 -5.81 25.09
N THR A 240 -4.04 -6.97 25.73
CA THR A 240 -4.19 -7.07 27.19
C THR A 240 -2.87 -7.44 27.86
N ILE A 241 -2.52 -6.73 28.94
CA ILE A 241 -1.48 -7.15 29.88
C ILE A 241 -2.17 -7.47 31.21
N THR A 242 -2.03 -8.70 31.70
CA THR A 242 -2.73 -9.24 32.88
C THR A 242 -2.08 -8.86 34.21
N GLY A 243 -1.32 -7.76 34.22
CA GLY A 243 -0.62 -7.28 35.40
C GLY A 243 -1.55 -6.79 36.51
N THR A 244 -0.95 -6.62 37.69
CA THR A 244 -1.64 -6.21 38.91
C THR A 244 -1.41 -4.74 39.23
N SER A 245 -0.30 -4.13 38.77
CA SER A 245 -0.06 -2.71 39.02
C SER A 245 -0.93 -1.86 38.10
N CYS A 246 -1.62 -0.87 38.65
CA CYS A 246 -2.29 0.16 37.87
C CYS A 246 -1.43 1.44 37.91
N ILE A 247 -1.08 2.02 36.76
CA ILE A 247 -0.27 3.26 36.72
C ILE A 247 -1.04 4.45 37.35
N ALA A 248 -2.37 4.39 37.33
CA ALA A 248 -3.24 5.37 37.98
C ALA A 248 -3.41 5.13 39.49
N ASP A 249 -2.92 4.01 40.04
CA ASP A 249 -2.87 3.75 41.48
C ASP A 249 -1.50 4.24 42.00
N LEU A 250 -1.44 5.50 42.43
CA LEU A 250 -0.21 6.10 42.94
C LEU A 250 0.17 5.55 44.32
N THR A 251 -0.77 4.93 45.03
CA THR A 251 -0.55 4.40 46.38
C THR A 251 -0.12 2.93 46.40
N GLY A 252 -0.34 2.21 45.30
CA GLY A 252 -0.06 0.78 45.15
C GLY A 252 -0.97 -0.11 45.97
N ASP A 253 -2.16 0.36 46.33
CA ASP A 253 -3.10 -0.38 47.19
C ASP A 253 -4.13 -1.24 46.42
N GLY A 254 -4.09 -1.16 45.09
CA GLY A 254 -4.96 -1.90 44.17
C GLY A 254 -6.36 -1.30 44.04
N THR A 255 -6.61 -0.11 44.59
CA THR A 255 -7.86 0.62 44.44
C THR A 255 -7.62 1.95 43.73
N LEU A 256 -8.55 2.36 42.87
CA LEU A 256 -8.54 3.69 42.26
C LEU A 256 -9.45 4.61 43.08
N ASP A 257 -8.86 5.45 43.91
CA ASP A 257 -9.59 6.36 44.77
C ASP A 257 -8.95 7.75 44.87
N PHE A 258 -9.43 8.55 45.84
CA PHE A 258 -8.98 9.93 45.96
C PHE A 258 -7.53 10.06 46.47
N PHE A 259 -6.97 8.99 47.05
CA PHE A 259 -5.57 8.97 47.50
C PHE A 259 -4.60 8.83 46.32
N ASP A 260 -5.07 8.45 45.14
CA ASP A 260 -4.27 8.36 43.91
C ASP A 260 -4.12 9.67 43.15
N VAL A 261 -4.56 10.79 43.73
CA VAL A 261 -4.40 12.11 43.13
C VAL A 261 -3.32 12.87 43.90
N SER A 262 -2.23 13.26 43.24
CA SER A 262 -1.22 14.09 43.87
C SER A 262 -1.79 15.48 44.18
N ALA A 263 -1.78 15.87 45.46
CA ALA A 263 -2.10 17.23 45.85
C ALA A 263 -0.97 18.15 45.36
N PHE A 264 -1.29 19.05 44.43
CA PHE A 264 -0.42 20.12 43.96
C PHE A 264 0.11 20.99 45.12
#